data_AF-A0A2N1VKD8-F1
#
_entry.id   AF-A0A2N1VKD8-F1
#
_cell.length_a   1.000
_cell.length_b   1.000
_cell.length_c   1.000
_cell.angle_alpha   90.00
_cell.angle_beta   90.00
_cell.angle_gamma   90.00
#
_symmetry.space_group_name_H-M   'P 1'
#
loop_
_entity.id
_entity.type
_entity.pdbx_description
1 polymer ?
#
loop_
_entity_poly.entity_id
_entity_poly.type
_entity_poly.pdbx_seq_one_letter_code
_entity_poly.pdbx_strand_id
1 'polypeptide(L)'
;MILLFLCVSVYSNERYEISCRSDLLYLSELIAKSEIGTIESGKNRGDVEKYHRLMKLTFGEPYCAAGVYYCFAIAADSLKLRRNEIPIAKSPLANSIYSNAKAKGKRTIYKAKRHDLIIWRKGKSRFGHIERVIEVLPRGNVRTIGFNVKSPSNPKIEGVFIRRRNIHSFLNAMHIRGIIGFRHVQH
;
A
#
# COMPACT_ATOMS: atom_id res chain seq x y z
N MET A 1 11.76 -34.56 -34.15
CA MET A 1 10.75 -33.61 -33.63
C MET A 1 11.19 -33.18 -32.24
N ILE A 2 11.77 -31.99 -32.08
CA ILE A 2 12.25 -31.49 -30.78
C ILE A 2 11.08 -30.81 -30.07
N LEU A 3 10.60 -31.40 -28.98
CA LEU A 3 9.54 -30.83 -28.14
C LEU A 3 10.18 -29.77 -27.21
N LEU A 4 9.98 -28.49 -27.51
CA LEU A 4 10.43 -27.39 -26.64
C LEU A 4 9.43 -27.25 -25.47
N PHE A 5 9.80 -27.75 -24.28
CA PHE A 5 9.03 -27.49 -23.06
C PHE A 5 9.28 -26.05 -22.60
N LEU A 6 8.35 -25.16 -22.93
CA LEU A 6 8.29 -23.82 -22.35
C LEU A 6 7.83 -23.94 -20.88
N CYS A 7 8.78 -23.91 -19.95
CA CYS A 7 8.50 -23.74 -18.52
C CYS A 7 7.97 -22.33 -18.26
N VAL A 8 6.68 -22.12 -18.48
CA VAL A 8 6.01 -20.86 -18.10
C VAL A 8 5.90 -20.84 -16.58
N SER A 9 6.80 -20.12 -15.93
CA SER A 9 6.70 -19.84 -14.48
C SER A 9 5.50 -18.93 -14.24
N VAL A 10 4.34 -19.52 -13.93
CA VAL A 10 3.16 -18.77 -13.52
C VAL A 10 3.41 -18.23 -12.12
N TYR A 11 3.74 -16.95 -12.01
CA TYR A 11 3.84 -16.28 -10.70
C TYR A 11 2.44 -16.21 -10.09
N SER A 12 2.17 -17.09 -9.12
CA SER A 12 0.96 -17.01 -8.31
C SER A 12 1.09 -15.83 -7.35
N ASN A 13 0.22 -14.84 -7.50
CA ASN A 13 0.17 -13.72 -6.55
C ASN A 13 -0.20 -14.25 -5.16
N GLU A 14 0.47 -13.74 -4.12
CA GLU A 14 0.30 -14.23 -2.75
C GLU A 14 -0.33 -13.14 -1.86
N ARG A 15 -1.10 -13.58 -0.84
CA ARG A 15 -1.61 -12.72 0.22
C ARG A 15 -1.09 -13.19 1.57
N TYR A 16 -0.54 -12.29 2.37
CA TYR A 16 -0.05 -12.58 3.72
C TYR A 16 -0.83 -11.78 4.74
N GLU A 17 -1.43 -12.45 5.72
CA GLU A 17 -2.11 -11.80 6.84
C GLU A 17 -1.15 -11.61 8.02
N ILE A 18 -1.10 -10.38 8.53
CA ILE A 18 -0.38 -9.99 9.75
C ILE A 18 -1.38 -9.56 10.83
N SER A 19 -1.04 -9.71 12.11
CA SER A 19 -1.89 -9.26 13.21
C SER A 19 -1.93 -7.73 13.27
N CYS A 20 -3.10 -7.15 13.50
CA CYS A 20 -3.27 -5.72 13.77
C CYS A 20 -4.45 -5.48 14.70
N ARG A 21 -4.30 -4.54 15.64
CA ARG A 21 -5.40 -4.07 16.48
C ARG A 21 -6.49 -3.45 15.62
N SER A 22 -7.74 -3.79 15.90
CA SER A 22 -8.87 -3.32 15.10
C SER A 22 -9.01 -1.79 15.14
N ASP A 23 -8.92 -1.18 16.32
CA ASP A 23 -8.99 0.28 16.53
C ASP A 23 -7.95 1.04 15.69
N LEU A 24 -6.70 0.59 15.70
CA LEU A 24 -5.60 1.13 14.91
C LEU A 24 -5.87 0.99 13.40
N LEU A 25 -6.37 -0.17 12.98
CA LEU A 25 -6.68 -0.42 11.57
C LEU A 25 -7.80 0.49 11.08
N TYR A 26 -8.89 0.62 11.84
CA TYR A 26 -10.03 1.48 11.46
C TYR A 26 -9.63 2.96 11.48
N LEU A 27 -8.99 3.43 12.55
CA LEU A 27 -8.61 4.84 12.68
C LEU A 27 -7.60 5.25 11.60
N SER A 28 -6.64 4.39 11.27
CA SER A 28 -5.72 4.66 10.17
C SER A 28 -6.42 4.73 8.81
N GLU A 29 -7.58 4.08 8.61
CA GLU A 29 -8.36 4.27 7.37
C GLU A 29 -9.02 5.64 7.36
N LEU A 30 -9.58 6.06 8.50
CA LEU A 30 -10.21 7.38 8.63
C LEU A 30 -9.20 8.48 8.35
N ILE A 31 -7.99 8.37 8.91
CA ILE A 31 -6.89 9.30 8.60
C ILE A 31 -6.52 9.22 7.12
N ALA A 32 -6.38 8.03 6.52
CA ALA A 32 -6.11 7.94 5.09
C ALA A 32 -7.20 8.61 4.23
N LYS A 33 -8.46 8.55 4.67
CA LYS A 33 -9.58 9.23 3.99
C LYS A 33 -9.52 10.75 4.13
N SER A 34 -9.12 11.28 5.30
CA SER A 34 -8.98 12.74 5.47
C SER A 34 -7.85 13.33 4.64
N GLU A 35 -6.91 12.50 4.19
CA GLU A 35 -5.81 12.92 3.31
C GLU A 35 -6.21 13.00 1.84
N ILE A 36 -7.38 12.45 1.44
CA ILE A 36 -7.86 12.50 0.05
C ILE A 36 -8.05 13.96 -0.36
N GLY A 37 -7.48 14.32 -1.52
CA GLY A 37 -7.49 15.69 -2.03
C GLY A 37 -6.24 16.50 -1.66
N THR A 38 -5.33 15.95 -0.85
CA THR A 38 -3.99 16.54 -0.68
C THR A 38 -3.27 16.53 -2.03
N ILE A 39 -2.92 17.73 -2.52
CA ILE A 39 -2.28 17.94 -3.83
C ILE A 39 -0.82 18.38 -3.63
N GLU A 40 0.05 17.89 -4.50
CA GLU A 40 1.44 18.33 -4.57
C GLU A 40 1.55 19.76 -5.12
N SER A 41 2.37 20.62 -4.50
CA SER A 41 2.68 21.98 -5.01
C SER A 41 3.87 22.02 -5.97
N GLY A 42 4.50 20.86 -6.19
CA GLY A 42 5.65 20.61 -7.04
C GLY A 42 6.00 19.14 -6.93
N LYS A 43 7.03 18.66 -7.65
CA LYS A 43 7.36 17.21 -7.67
C LYS A 43 7.59 16.64 -6.26
N ASN A 44 6.58 15.97 -5.71
CA ASN A 44 6.53 15.48 -4.33
C ASN A 44 6.85 16.58 -3.28
N ARG A 45 6.24 17.76 -3.42
CA ARG A 45 6.44 18.96 -2.55
C ARG A 45 5.12 19.48 -1.99
N GLY A 46 5.21 20.30 -0.94
CA GLY A 46 4.06 20.96 -0.31
C GLY A 46 3.51 20.15 0.87
N ASP A 47 2.19 20.06 0.99
CA ASP A 47 1.53 19.39 2.12
C ASP A 47 1.96 17.93 2.31
N VAL A 48 2.39 17.27 1.23
CA VAL A 48 2.89 15.89 1.23
C VAL A 48 4.20 15.72 2.02
N GLU A 49 4.91 16.80 2.33
CA GLU A 49 6.17 16.76 3.09
C GLU A 49 5.98 16.26 4.53
N LYS A 50 4.76 16.32 5.07
CA LYS A 50 4.43 15.70 6.36
C LYS A 50 4.70 14.19 6.36
N TYR A 51 4.54 13.51 5.22
CA TYR A 51 4.87 12.09 5.08
C TYR A 51 6.38 11.86 5.07
N HIS A 52 7.15 12.73 4.40
CA HIS A 52 8.62 12.65 4.37
C HIS A 52 9.23 12.84 5.75
N ARG A 53 8.74 13.83 6.52
CA ARG A 53 9.24 14.15 7.86
C ARG A 53 9.18 12.94 8.80
N LEU A 54 8.06 12.21 8.81
CA LEU A 54 7.89 11.03 9.65
C LEU A 54 8.92 9.93 9.34
N MET A 55 9.28 9.81 8.07
CA MET A 55 10.19 8.80 7.54
C MET A 55 11.64 9.28 7.42
N LYS A 56 11.93 10.53 7.80
CA LYS A 56 13.23 11.19 7.61
C LYS A 56 13.73 11.09 6.16
N LEU A 57 12.80 11.23 5.21
CA LEU A 57 13.10 11.24 3.78
C LEU A 57 13.51 12.63 3.34
N THR A 58 14.31 12.69 2.28
CA THR A 58 14.56 13.95 1.59
C THR A 58 13.26 14.38 0.94
N PHE A 59 12.90 15.66 1.07
CA PHE A 59 11.72 16.17 0.37
C PHE A 59 11.90 15.88 -1.13
N GLY A 60 10.87 15.35 -1.79
CA GLY A 60 10.87 15.19 -3.25
C GLY A 60 10.96 13.75 -3.68
N GLU A 61 11.25 12.88 -2.71
CA GLU A 61 11.19 11.45 -2.90
C GLU A 61 9.72 10.99 -3.01
N PRO A 62 9.44 9.90 -3.73
CA PRO A 62 8.13 9.27 -3.74
C PRO A 62 7.68 8.92 -2.32
N TYR A 63 6.42 9.20 -2.00
CA TYR A 63 5.90 9.07 -0.63
C TYR A 63 4.75 8.06 -0.50
N CYS A 64 4.51 7.20 -1.48
CA CYS A 64 3.39 6.25 -1.43
C CYS A 64 3.39 5.38 -0.15
N ALA A 65 4.54 4.77 0.17
CA ALA A 65 4.70 3.99 1.40
C ALA A 65 4.77 4.86 2.67
N ALA A 66 5.37 6.04 2.57
CA ALA A 66 5.46 6.98 3.68
C ALA A 66 4.07 7.48 4.11
N GLY A 67 3.19 7.79 3.15
CA GLY A 67 1.81 8.22 3.41
C GLY A 67 0.95 7.13 4.05
N VAL A 68 1.09 5.87 3.60
CA VAL A 68 0.42 4.73 4.25
C VAL A 68 0.93 4.55 5.68
N TYR A 69 2.24 4.58 5.91
CA TYR A 69 2.81 4.49 7.25
C TYR A 69 2.40 5.67 8.14
N TYR A 70 2.32 6.88 7.59
CA TYR A 70 1.85 8.08 8.27
C TYR A 70 0.44 7.90 8.84
N CYS A 71 -0.47 7.30 8.08
CA CYS A 71 -1.83 7.04 8.58
C CYS A 71 -1.84 6.10 9.80
N PHE A 72 -1.01 5.06 9.80
CA PHE A 72 -0.84 4.19 10.97
C PHE A 72 -0.17 4.90 12.14
N ALA A 73 0.81 5.76 11.85
CA ALA A 73 1.52 6.51 12.87
C ALA A 73 0.60 7.48 13.62
N ILE A 74 -0.15 8.31 12.91
CA ILE A 74 -1.09 9.26 13.52
C ILE A 74 -2.20 8.52 14.28
N ALA A 75 -2.67 7.38 13.76
CA ALA A 75 -3.63 6.53 14.46
C ALA A 75 -3.06 5.97 15.77
N ALA A 76 -1.83 5.46 15.74
CA ALA A 76 -1.15 4.95 16.92
C ALA A 76 -0.96 6.05 17.98
N ASP A 77 -0.56 7.25 17.58
CA ASP A 77 -0.39 8.38 18.51
C ASP A 77 -1.74 8.76 19.16
N SER A 78 -2.81 8.82 18.37
CA SER A 78 -4.16 9.14 18.85
C SER A 78 -4.69 8.10 19.85
N LEU A 79 -4.30 6.84 19.67
CA LEU A 79 -4.65 5.72 20.56
C LEU A 79 -3.62 5.52 21.69
N LYS A 80 -2.62 6.40 21.82
CA LYS A 80 -1.53 6.32 22.81
C LYS A 80 -0.75 5.00 22.75
N LEU A 81 -0.61 4.44 21.54
CA LEU A 81 0.11 3.20 21.26
C LEU A 81 1.59 3.47 20.96
N ARG A 82 2.43 2.49 21.22
CA ARG A 82 3.85 2.55 20.86
C ARG A 82 4.04 2.29 19.37
N ARG A 83 5.10 2.85 18.78
CA ARG A 83 5.42 2.67 17.34
C ARG A 83 5.64 1.21 16.93
N ASN A 84 6.05 0.34 17.85
CA ASN A 84 6.21 -1.09 17.60
C ASN A 84 4.88 -1.86 17.50
N GLU A 85 3.75 -1.23 17.82
CA GLU A 85 2.41 -1.78 17.63
C GLU A 85 1.85 -1.52 16.22
N ILE A 86 2.52 -0.69 15.41
CA ILE A 86 2.19 -0.51 14.00
C ILE A 86 2.50 -1.82 13.25
N PRO A 87 1.53 -2.43 12.55
CA PRO A 87 1.68 -3.78 12.00
C PRO A 87 2.67 -3.84 10.84
N ILE A 88 2.86 -2.73 10.12
CA ILE A 88 3.72 -2.65 8.94
C ILE A 88 5.10 -2.07 9.29
N ALA A 89 6.13 -2.53 8.58
CA ALA A 89 7.49 -2.02 8.77
C ALA A 89 7.58 -0.51 8.45
N LYS A 90 8.34 0.23 9.26
CA LYS A 90 8.72 1.61 8.96
C LYS A 90 9.73 1.63 7.81
N SER A 91 9.25 1.69 6.57
CA SER A 91 10.10 1.72 5.37
C SER A 91 9.51 2.59 4.26
N PRO A 92 10.32 3.39 3.54
CA PRO A 92 9.85 4.15 2.39
C PRO A 92 9.64 3.28 1.14
N LEU A 93 10.00 2.00 1.20
CA LEU A 93 9.91 1.08 0.07
C LEU A 93 8.73 0.12 0.27
N ALA A 94 7.71 0.24 -0.59
CA ALA A 94 6.54 -0.67 -0.60
C ALA A 94 6.95 -2.17 -0.61
N ASN A 95 7.98 -2.49 -1.38
CA ASN A 95 8.54 -3.83 -1.48
C ASN A 95 9.19 -4.34 -0.18
N SER A 96 9.78 -3.45 0.62
CA SER A 96 10.36 -3.79 1.91
C SER A 96 9.26 -4.08 2.93
N ILE A 97 8.19 -3.28 2.92
CA ILE A 97 6.98 -3.52 3.73
C ILE A 97 6.40 -4.91 3.42
N TYR A 98 6.28 -5.26 2.14
CA TYR A 98 5.81 -6.60 1.74
C TYR A 98 6.74 -7.72 2.17
N SER A 99 8.06 -7.59 1.99
CA SER A 99 9.01 -8.59 2.46
C SER A 99 8.89 -8.83 3.97
N ASN A 100 8.69 -7.77 4.77
CA ASN A 100 8.50 -7.89 6.21
C ASN A 100 7.18 -8.59 6.55
N ALA A 101 6.09 -8.24 5.87
CA ALA A 101 4.79 -8.90 6.05
C ALA A 101 4.84 -10.38 5.65
N LYS A 102 5.55 -10.73 4.58
CA LYS A 102 5.78 -12.12 4.17
C LYS A 102 6.57 -12.91 5.21
N ALA A 103 7.57 -12.29 5.85
CA ALA A 103 8.39 -12.95 6.87
C ALA A 103 7.65 -13.20 8.20
N LYS A 104 6.67 -12.34 8.55
CA LYS A 104 5.95 -12.41 9.84
C LYS A 104 4.53 -12.95 9.73
N GLY A 105 3.94 -12.87 8.54
CA GLY A 105 2.53 -13.15 8.29
C GLY A 105 2.26 -14.59 7.90
N LYS A 106 0.98 -14.95 7.93
CA LYS A 106 0.49 -16.25 7.44
C LYS A 106 0.03 -16.11 5.99
N ARG A 107 0.51 -16.97 5.09
CA ARG A 107 0.00 -17.04 3.71
C ARG A 107 -1.49 -17.42 3.74
N THR A 108 -2.30 -16.73 2.95
CA THR A 108 -3.76 -16.94 2.84
C THR A 108 -4.20 -16.91 1.38
N ILE A 109 -5.47 -17.21 1.13
CA ILE A 109 -6.08 -17.15 -0.20
C ILE A 109 -5.87 -15.75 -0.80
N TYR A 110 -5.45 -15.70 -2.06
CA TYR A 110 -5.28 -14.45 -2.80
C TYR A 110 -6.64 -13.82 -3.14
N LYS A 111 -7.19 -13.08 -2.18
CA LYS A 111 -8.43 -12.33 -2.30
C LYS A 111 -8.29 -11.05 -1.50
N ALA A 112 -8.51 -9.90 -2.16
CA ALA A 112 -8.50 -8.62 -1.47
C ALA A 112 -9.68 -8.51 -0.50
N LYS A 113 -9.42 -7.88 0.65
CA LYS A 113 -10.41 -7.46 1.65
C LYS A 113 -10.26 -5.95 1.89
N ARG A 114 -11.29 -5.33 2.48
CA ARG A 114 -11.17 -3.96 2.99
C ARG A 114 -10.00 -3.89 3.99
N HIS A 115 -9.30 -2.76 3.98
CA HIS A 115 -8.06 -2.48 4.71
C HIS A 115 -6.80 -3.15 4.19
N ASP A 116 -6.87 -4.16 3.32
CA ASP A 116 -5.66 -4.76 2.74
C ASP A 116 -4.79 -3.72 2.03
N LEU A 117 -3.47 -3.95 1.99
CA LEU A 117 -2.52 -3.15 1.21
C LEU A 117 -2.11 -3.93 -0.02
N ILE A 118 -2.31 -3.35 -1.20
CA ILE A 118 -1.86 -3.94 -2.46
C ILE A 118 -0.46 -3.42 -2.75
N ILE A 119 0.46 -4.32 -3.09
CA ILE A 119 1.85 -4.00 -3.36
C ILE A 119 2.17 -4.32 -4.81
N TRP A 120 2.63 -3.34 -5.56
CA TRP A 120 3.14 -3.51 -6.92
C TRP A 120 4.67 -3.44 -6.96
N ARG A 121 5.28 -4.10 -7.93
CA ARG A 121 6.72 -4.10 -8.17
C ARG A 121 7.03 -3.78 -9.64
N LYS A 122 8.04 -2.93 -9.86
CA LYS A 122 8.59 -2.65 -11.19
C LYS A 122 9.71 -3.64 -11.51
N GLY A 123 9.43 -4.63 -12.37
CA GLY A 123 10.41 -5.66 -12.77
C GLY A 123 11.07 -6.35 -11.56
N LYS A 124 12.40 -6.47 -11.58
CA LYS A 124 13.19 -6.98 -10.44
C LYS A 124 13.63 -5.88 -9.47
N SER A 125 13.23 -4.62 -9.66
CA SER A 125 13.71 -3.51 -8.83
C SER A 125 13.23 -3.57 -7.38
N ARG A 126 13.91 -2.80 -6.51
CA ARG A 126 13.47 -2.54 -5.13
C ARG A 126 12.30 -1.56 -5.06
N PHE A 127 12.03 -0.83 -6.14
CA PHE A 127 10.96 0.16 -6.22
C PHE A 127 9.61 -0.50 -6.51
N GLY A 128 8.57 0.07 -5.93
CA GLY A 128 7.23 -0.45 -6.01
C GLY A 128 6.22 0.62 -5.63
N HIS A 129 4.96 0.22 -5.61
CA HIS A 129 3.86 1.09 -5.22
C HIS A 129 3.01 0.37 -4.17
N ILE A 130 2.34 1.15 -3.33
CA ILE A 130 1.44 0.64 -2.30
C ILE A 130 0.18 1.49 -2.25
N GLU A 131 -0.96 0.83 -2.19
CA GLU A 131 -2.26 1.49 -2.02
C GLU A 131 -3.10 0.69 -1.03
N ARG A 132 -3.96 1.39 -0.28
CA ARG A 132 -4.85 0.78 0.71
C ARG A 132 -6.22 0.51 0.09
N VAL A 133 -6.74 -0.70 0.21
CA VAL A 133 -8.11 -1.06 -0.19
C VAL A 133 -9.12 -0.48 0.79
N ILE A 134 -10.08 0.29 0.28
CA ILE A 134 -11.21 0.82 1.05
C ILE A 134 -12.53 0.13 0.69
N GLU A 135 -12.61 -0.51 -0.48
CA GLU A 135 -13.77 -1.30 -0.88
C GLU A 135 -13.36 -2.40 -1.87
N VAL A 136 -13.98 -3.57 -1.74
CA VAL A 136 -13.88 -4.67 -2.70
C VAL A 136 -15.09 -4.64 -3.62
N LEU A 137 -14.83 -4.67 -4.92
CA LEU A 137 -15.82 -4.68 -5.99
C LEU A 137 -15.85 -6.06 -6.69
N PRO A 138 -16.86 -6.35 -7.52
CA PRO A 138 -16.93 -7.61 -8.26
C PRO A 138 -15.71 -7.85 -9.16
N ARG A 139 -15.39 -9.13 -9.41
CA ARG A 139 -14.39 -9.58 -10.39
C ARG A 139 -12.96 -9.07 -10.12
N GLY A 140 -12.57 -9.04 -8.84
CA GLY A 140 -11.23 -8.61 -8.41
C GLY A 140 -10.99 -7.10 -8.52
N ASN A 141 -12.02 -6.30 -8.80
CA ASN A 141 -11.91 -4.85 -8.75
C ASN A 141 -11.89 -4.37 -7.29
N VAL A 142 -11.23 -3.25 -7.04
CA VAL A 142 -11.20 -2.59 -5.73
C VAL A 142 -11.19 -1.08 -5.89
N ARG A 143 -11.71 -0.36 -4.89
CA ARG A 143 -11.37 1.05 -4.66
C ARG A 143 -10.26 1.14 -3.64
N THR A 144 -9.25 1.93 -3.95
CA THR A 144 -8.08 2.16 -3.10
C THR A 144 -7.89 3.64 -2.81
N ILE A 145 -7.20 3.94 -1.70
CA ILE A 145 -6.55 5.24 -1.49
C ILE A 145 -5.09 5.08 -1.88
N GLY A 146 -4.66 5.85 -2.87
CA GLY A 146 -3.27 5.91 -3.32
C GLY A 146 -2.64 7.22 -2.91
N PHE A 147 -1.44 7.15 -2.33
CA PHE A 147 -0.56 8.28 -2.07
C PHE A 147 0.46 8.38 -3.22
N ASN A 148 0.82 9.60 -3.61
CA ASN A 148 1.69 9.85 -4.77
C ASN A 148 1.15 9.21 -6.05
N VAL A 149 -0.11 9.54 -6.36
CA VAL A 149 -0.79 9.08 -7.58
C VAL A 149 -1.33 10.27 -8.36
N LYS A 150 -1.47 10.10 -9.67
CA LYS A 150 -2.13 11.08 -10.53
C LYS A 150 -3.61 11.20 -10.20
N SER A 151 -4.11 12.43 -10.23
CA SER A 151 -5.54 12.70 -10.13
C SER A 151 -6.30 11.98 -11.24
N PRO A 152 -7.44 11.34 -10.94
CA PRO A 152 -8.31 10.75 -11.96
C PRO A 152 -8.88 11.77 -12.95
N SER A 153 -9.12 13.01 -12.51
CA SER A 153 -9.71 14.07 -13.32
C SER A 153 -8.67 14.89 -14.09
N ASN A 154 -7.45 15.01 -13.56
CA ASN A 154 -6.37 15.77 -14.21
C ASN A 154 -5.01 15.07 -14.03
N PRO A 155 -4.50 14.34 -15.05
CA PRO A 155 -3.24 13.61 -14.96
C PRO A 155 -1.98 14.45 -14.75
N LYS A 156 -2.08 15.79 -14.83
CA LYS A 156 -0.98 16.72 -14.51
C LYS A 156 -0.85 17.00 -13.01
N ILE A 157 -1.86 16.64 -12.22
CA ILE A 157 -1.89 16.82 -10.77
C ILE A 157 -1.57 15.48 -10.10
N GLU A 158 -0.63 15.49 -9.17
CA GLU A 158 -0.27 14.35 -8.32
C GLU A 158 -0.58 14.66 -6.85
N GLY A 159 -0.83 13.62 -6.06
CA GLY A 159 -1.35 13.78 -4.70
C GLY A 159 -1.92 12.50 -4.12
N VAL A 160 -2.91 12.66 -3.23
CA VAL A 160 -3.64 11.58 -2.58
C VAL A 160 -5.05 11.47 -3.14
N PHE A 161 -5.35 10.37 -3.81
CA PHE A 161 -6.62 10.20 -4.51
C PHE A 161 -7.17 8.78 -4.38
N ILE A 162 -8.48 8.67 -4.59
CA ILE A 162 -9.14 7.39 -4.77
C ILE A 162 -8.81 6.85 -6.16
N ARG A 163 -8.45 5.58 -6.24
CA ARG A 163 -8.19 4.86 -7.49
C ARG A 163 -9.04 3.61 -7.58
N ARG A 164 -9.47 3.28 -8.79
CA ARG A 164 -10.02 1.96 -9.11
C ARG A 164 -8.90 1.08 -9.63
N ARG A 165 -8.72 -0.10 -9.04
CA ARG A 165 -7.70 -1.08 -9.43
C ARG A 165 -8.34 -2.45 -9.65
N ASN A 166 -7.65 -3.32 -10.36
CA ASN A 166 -7.98 -4.74 -10.41
C ASN A 166 -6.80 -5.55 -9.86
N ILE A 167 -7.05 -6.50 -8.97
CA ILE A 167 -6.01 -7.28 -8.30
C ILE A 167 -5.40 -8.38 -9.18
N HIS A 168 -5.89 -8.51 -10.42
CA HIS A 168 -5.37 -9.39 -11.46
C HIS A 168 -4.74 -8.61 -12.61
N SER A 169 -4.78 -7.27 -12.60
CA SER A 169 -4.22 -6.44 -13.66
C SER A 169 -2.88 -5.82 -13.29
N PHE A 170 -2.13 -5.43 -14.31
CA PHE A 170 -0.95 -4.60 -14.15
C PHE A 170 -1.31 -3.15 -13.81
N LEU A 171 -0.35 -2.44 -13.21
CA LEU A 171 -0.40 -0.99 -13.03
C LEU A 171 0.78 -0.39 -13.81
N ASN A 172 0.51 0.14 -15.01
CA ASN A 172 1.54 0.46 -16.00
C ASN A 172 2.41 -0.77 -16.28
N ALA A 173 3.74 -0.64 -16.21
CA ALA A 173 4.71 -1.73 -16.31
C ALA A 173 4.99 -2.46 -14.98
N MET A 174 4.15 -2.25 -13.95
CA MET A 174 4.29 -2.93 -12.65
C MET A 174 3.31 -4.07 -12.52
N HIS A 175 3.79 -5.21 -12.00
CA HIS A 175 2.96 -6.33 -11.62
C HIS A 175 2.64 -6.27 -10.13
N ILE A 176 1.53 -6.86 -9.73
CA ILE A 176 1.23 -7.05 -8.32
C ILE A 176 2.25 -8.03 -7.76
N ARG A 177 2.94 -7.62 -6.72
CA ARG A 177 3.85 -8.49 -5.97
C ARG A 177 3.08 -9.34 -4.97
N GLY A 178 2.03 -8.78 -4.39
CA GLY A 178 1.14 -9.47 -3.47
C GLY A 178 0.28 -8.51 -2.67
N ILE A 179 -0.47 -9.07 -1.74
CA ILE A 179 -1.39 -8.35 -0.85
C ILE A 179 -0.96 -8.57 0.60
N ILE A 180 -0.95 -7.49 1.38
CA ILE A 180 -0.81 -7.55 2.83
C ILE A 180 -2.21 -7.43 3.42
N GLY A 181 -2.65 -8.45 4.13
CA GLY A 181 -3.91 -8.45 4.85
C GLY A 181 -3.73 -8.31 6.35
N PHE A 182 -4.84 -8.04 7.04
CA PHE A 182 -4.83 -7.84 8.49
C PHE A 182 -5.78 -8.81 9.17
N ARG A 183 -5.27 -9.54 10.17
CA ARG A 183 -6.07 -10.32 11.11
C ARG A 183 -6.33 -9.46 12.34
N HIS A 184 -7.60 -9.24 12.63
CA HIS A 184 -8.05 -8.48 13.79
C HIS A 184 -7.67 -9.21 15.07
N VAL A 185 -6.94 -8.52 15.95
CA VAL A 185 -6.76 -8.93 17.34
C VAL A 185 -7.55 -7.97 18.22
N GLN A 186 -8.40 -8.52 19.09
CA GLN A 186 -9.02 -7.78 20.18
C GLN A 186 -8.00 -7.78 21.33
N HIS A 187 -7.77 -6.60 21.90
CA HIS A 187 -7.03 -6.43 23.14
C HIS A 187 -7.96 -5.82 24.18
#